data_AF-A0A3L7A2S6-F1
#
_entry.id   AF-A0A3L7A2S6-F1
#
_cell.length_a   1.000
_cell.length_b   1.000
_cell.length_c   1.000
_cell.angle_alpha   90.00
_cell.angle_beta   90.00
_cell.angle_gamma   90.00
#
_symmetry.space_group_name_H-M   'P 1'
#
loop_
_entity.id
_entity.type
_entity.pdbx_description
1 polymer ?
#
loop_
_entity_poly.entity_id
_entity_poly.type
_entity_poly.pdbx_seq_one_letter_code
_entity_poly.pdbx_strand_id
1 'polypeptide(L)'
;MTSGYQERFVADSNDRVAWLRARARGITATDVAKLSTPRSIDTAATAKLHGTGFTGNAFTEHGRRREPEIAAWVAATHGIQPSSALYHSELEKRHLATPDGVTTTPEGHVILSEIKTTTKPWRSVPRNYMRQIWWQQYVLGAERTLVVWEEHKNFVPVSDEPLCRWIDRDEAEITKLVGLANDLINELHRRTFIPMPEGYEHLEPIAPYAP
;
A
#
# COMPACT_ATOMS: atom_id res chain seq x y z
N MET A 1 -3.86 -19.18 -18.02
CA MET A 1 -4.26 -17.76 -18.10
C MET A 1 -3.95 -17.17 -16.74
N THR A 2 -3.03 -16.21 -16.66
CA THR A 2 -2.76 -15.43 -15.44
C THR A 2 -4.05 -14.68 -15.08
N SER A 3 -4.45 -14.78 -13.81
CA SER A 3 -5.67 -14.17 -13.30
C SER A 3 -5.51 -12.65 -13.26
N GLY A 4 -6.45 -11.91 -13.86
CA GLY A 4 -6.43 -10.44 -13.84
C GLY A 4 -6.51 -9.91 -12.40
N TYR A 5 -5.95 -8.72 -12.12
CA TYR A 5 -5.96 -8.15 -10.76
C TYR A 5 -7.35 -8.05 -10.13
N GLN A 6 -8.40 -7.96 -10.95
CA GLN A 6 -9.81 -7.88 -10.54
C GLN A 6 -10.25 -9.10 -9.73
N GLU A 7 -9.76 -10.29 -10.06
CA GLU A 7 -10.07 -11.54 -9.33
C GLU A 7 -9.35 -11.61 -7.97
N ARG A 8 -8.38 -10.71 -7.73
CA ARG A 8 -7.56 -10.64 -6.51
C ARG A 8 -8.05 -9.56 -5.54
N PHE A 9 -9.29 -9.10 -5.72
CA PHE A 9 -9.98 -8.22 -4.80
C PHE A 9 -10.12 -8.87 -3.41
N VAL A 10 -9.90 -8.08 -2.35
CA VAL A 10 -9.95 -8.54 -0.95
C VAL A 10 -11.04 -7.82 -0.17
N ALA A 11 -11.07 -6.50 -0.26
CA ALA A 11 -11.99 -5.63 0.49
C ALA A 11 -12.06 -4.25 -0.16
N ASP A 12 -13.06 -3.45 0.21
CA ASP A 12 -13.21 -2.07 -0.26
C ASP A 12 -13.26 -1.11 0.93
N SER A 13 -12.62 0.05 0.83
CA SER A 13 -12.55 1.01 1.95
C SER A 13 -13.90 1.61 2.35
N ASN A 14 -14.94 1.49 1.51
CA ASN A 14 -16.33 1.82 1.86
C ASN A 14 -16.87 0.92 2.99
N ASP A 15 -16.40 -0.32 3.11
CA ASP A 15 -16.52 -1.12 4.33
C ASP A 15 -15.25 -0.99 5.17
N ARG A 16 -15.18 0.10 5.92
CA ARG A 16 -14.00 0.48 6.71
C ARG A 16 -13.56 -0.62 7.67
N VAL A 17 -14.50 -1.37 8.28
CA VAL A 17 -14.17 -2.40 9.28
C VAL A 17 -13.57 -3.63 8.59
N ALA A 18 -14.21 -4.12 7.53
CA ALA A 18 -13.68 -5.25 6.76
C ALA A 18 -12.32 -4.91 6.14
N TRP A 19 -12.18 -3.70 5.58
CA TRP A 19 -10.95 -3.22 4.97
C TRP A 19 -9.80 -3.11 5.98
N LEU A 20 -10.03 -2.55 7.16
CA LEU A 20 -9.01 -2.48 8.21
C LEU A 20 -8.60 -3.87 8.68
N ARG A 21 -9.55 -4.79 8.86
CA ARG A 21 -9.26 -6.18 9.24
C ARG A 21 -8.43 -6.91 8.17
N ALA A 22 -8.77 -6.75 6.90
CA ALA A 22 -8.03 -7.35 5.81
C ALA A 22 -6.59 -6.82 5.74
N ARG A 23 -6.40 -5.51 5.93
CA ARG A 23 -5.08 -4.87 5.94
C ARG A 23 -4.22 -5.26 7.14
N ALA A 24 -4.83 -5.55 8.29
CA ALA A 24 -4.10 -6.01 9.46
C ALA A 24 -3.42 -7.37 9.22
N ARG A 25 -4.07 -8.24 8.43
CA ARG A 25 -3.64 -9.61 8.10
C ARG A 25 -2.53 -9.73 7.05
N GLY A 26 -2.07 -8.62 6.48
CA GLY A 26 -1.08 -8.63 5.42
C GLY A 26 -0.14 -7.44 5.47
N ILE A 27 0.84 -7.43 4.58
CA ILE A 27 1.82 -6.37 4.40
C ILE A 27 1.31 -5.41 3.32
N THR A 28 1.14 -4.14 3.68
CA THR A 28 0.58 -3.11 2.81
C THR A 28 1.67 -2.19 2.27
N ALA A 29 1.37 -1.43 1.20
CA ALA A 29 2.27 -0.43 0.65
C ALA A 29 2.76 0.59 1.71
N THR A 30 1.91 0.94 2.68
CA THR A 30 2.27 1.84 3.79
C THR A 30 3.23 1.22 4.81
N ASP A 31 3.24 -0.10 4.94
CA ASP A 31 4.22 -0.82 5.77
C ASP A 31 5.58 -0.79 5.05
N VAL A 32 5.58 -1.20 3.78
CA VAL A 32 6.78 -1.31 2.92
C VAL A 32 7.46 0.04 2.69
N ALA A 33 6.69 1.13 2.61
CA ALA A 33 7.23 2.49 2.50
C ALA A 33 8.27 2.83 3.59
N LYS A 34 8.13 2.22 4.78
CA LYS A 34 8.98 2.44 5.94
C LYS A 34 10.13 1.43 6.05
N LEU A 35 10.14 0.38 5.25
CA LEU A 35 11.17 -0.66 5.29
C LEU A 35 12.43 -0.20 4.55
N SER A 36 13.54 -0.11 5.28
CA SER A 36 14.85 0.22 4.72
C SER A 36 16.04 -0.34 5.47
N THR A 37 15.82 -0.90 6.67
CA THR A 37 16.86 -1.45 7.55
C THR A 37 16.28 -2.60 8.39
N PRO A 38 17.12 -3.47 8.99
CA PRO A 38 16.64 -4.47 9.95
C PRO A 38 15.83 -3.87 11.10
N ARG A 39 16.24 -2.71 11.62
CA ARG A 39 15.49 -1.99 12.68
C ARG A 39 14.10 -1.55 12.23
N SER A 40 13.93 -1.17 10.95
CA SER A 40 12.61 -0.78 10.43
C SER A 40 11.65 -1.97 10.35
N ILE A 41 12.15 -3.20 10.17
CA ILE A 41 11.33 -4.41 10.21
C ILE A 41 10.78 -4.62 11.62
N ASP A 42 11.65 -4.54 12.64
CA ASP A 42 11.24 -4.65 14.05
C ASP A 42 10.19 -3.60 14.44
N THR A 43 10.36 -2.37 13.96
CA THR A 43 9.40 -1.28 14.17
C THR A 43 8.06 -1.55 13.48
N ALA A 44 8.09 -2.04 12.23
CA ALA A 44 6.90 -2.38 11.46
C ALA A 44 6.16 -3.58 12.08
N ALA A 45 6.88 -4.59 12.56
CA ALA A 45 6.31 -5.74 13.26
C ALA A 45 5.59 -5.31 14.55
N THR A 46 6.23 -4.45 15.33
CA THR A 46 5.63 -3.86 16.55
C THR A 46 4.35 -3.10 16.21
N ALA A 47 4.37 -2.26 15.17
CA ALA A 47 3.21 -1.52 14.71
C ALA A 47 2.07 -2.43 14.20
N LYS A 48 2.40 -3.57 13.59
CA LYS A 48 1.40 -4.57 13.15
C LYS A 48 0.73 -5.29 14.31
N LEU A 49 1.50 -5.66 15.33
CA LEU A 49 0.99 -6.42 16.48
C LEU A 49 0.22 -5.56 17.48
N HIS A 50 0.64 -4.31 17.68
CA HIS A 50 0.11 -3.45 18.74
C HIS A 50 -0.62 -2.21 18.23
N GLY A 51 -0.62 -1.98 16.91
CA GLY A 51 -1.09 -0.74 16.32
C GLY A 51 -0.08 0.41 16.49
N THR A 52 -0.39 1.57 15.90
CA THR A 52 0.46 2.76 15.94
C THR A 52 -0.09 3.88 16.83
N GLY A 53 -1.31 3.72 17.37
CA GLY A 53 -2.02 4.77 18.09
C GLY A 53 -2.41 6.00 17.25
N PHE A 54 -2.13 5.99 15.94
CA PHE A 54 -2.42 7.12 15.06
C PHE A 54 -3.90 7.13 14.66
N THR A 55 -4.64 8.17 15.07
CA THR A 55 -6.07 8.33 14.77
C THR A 55 -6.36 9.33 13.65
N GLY A 56 -5.32 9.93 13.05
CA GLY A 56 -5.45 11.02 12.07
C GLY A 56 -5.05 12.38 12.64
N ASN A 57 -4.84 13.34 11.75
CA ASN A 57 -4.59 14.75 12.06
C ASN A 57 -5.20 15.65 10.96
N ALA A 58 -5.08 16.97 11.11
CA ALA A 58 -5.62 17.93 10.14
C ALA A 58 -5.05 17.74 8.71
N PHE A 59 -3.81 17.27 8.57
CA PHE A 59 -3.19 17.01 7.27
C PHE A 59 -3.77 15.76 6.59
N THR A 60 -3.98 14.67 7.34
CA THR A 60 -4.63 13.48 6.78
C THR A 60 -6.09 13.74 6.42
N GLU A 61 -6.78 14.55 7.22
CA GLU A 61 -8.16 14.96 6.93
C GLU A 61 -8.23 15.86 5.70
N HIS A 62 -7.29 16.80 5.54
CA HIS A 62 -7.19 17.59 4.32
C HIS A 62 -6.94 16.73 3.09
N GLY A 63 -5.98 15.79 3.17
CA GLY A 63 -5.73 14.83 2.09
C GLY A 63 -6.99 14.04 1.71
N ARG A 64 -7.70 13.48 2.69
CA ARG A 64 -8.96 12.75 2.48
C ARG A 64 -10.04 13.60 1.79
N ARG A 65 -10.11 14.89 2.10
CA ARG A 65 -11.05 15.82 1.45
C ARG A 65 -10.66 16.13 0.00
N ARG A 66 -9.36 16.26 -0.27
CA ARG A 66 -8.83 16.61 -1.61
C ARG A 66 -8.77 15.43 -2.56
N GLU A 67 -8.56 14.21 -2.05
CA GLU A 67 -8.36 13.01 -2.85
C GLU A 67 -9.44 12.78 -3.92
N PRO A 68 -10.76 12.91 -3.65
CA PRO A 68 -11.77 12.74 -4.70
C PRO A 68 -11.70 13.78 -5.81
N GLU A 69 -11.32 15.02 -5.50
CA GLU A 69 -11.18 16.08 -6.51
C GLU A 69 -9.96 15.84 -7.41
N ILE A 70 -8.84 15.44 -6.81
CA ILE A 70 -7.62 15.09 -7.56
C ILE A 70 -7.86 13.82 -8.39
N ALA A 71 -8.57 12.82 -7.85
CA ALA A 71 -8.91 11.59 -8.56
C ALA A 71 -9.84 11.87 -9.76
N ALA A 72 -10.79 12.81 -9.62
CA ALA A 72 -11.62 13.26 -10.74
C ALA A 72 -10.79 13.93 -11.84
N TRP A 73 -9.81 14.78 -11.47
CA TRP A 73 -8.85 15.35 -12.42
C TRP A 73 -8.06 14.24 -13.13
N VAL A 74 -7.53 13.27 -12.40
CA VAL A 74 -6.80 12.12 -12.95
C VAL A 74 -7.64 11.31 -13.93
N ALA A 75 -8.90 11.04 -13.59
CA ALA A 75 -9.82 10.33 -14.48
C ALA A 75 -10.08 11.12 -15.77
N ALA A 76 -10.27 12.45 -15.66
CA ALA A 76 -10.54 13.32 -16.81
C ALA A 76 -9.33 13.50 -17.74
N THR A 77 -8.11 13.63 -17.19
CA THR A 77 -6.90 13.94 -17.96
C THR A 77 -6.10 12.72 -18.39
N HIS A 78 -6.22 11.60 -17.66
CA HIS A 78 -5.42 10.39 -17.88
C HIS A 78 -6.23 9.10 -17.99
N GLY A 79 -7.55 9.14 -17.78
CA GLY A 79 -8.43 7.98 -17.91
C GLY A 79 -8.28 6.92 -16.81
N ILE A 80 -7.49 7.18 -15.77
CA ILE A 80 -7.29 6.27 -14.63
C ILE A 80 -8.46 6.46 -13.66
N GLN A 81 -9.22 5.40 -13.41
CA GLN A 81 -10.42 5.50 -12.57
C GLN A 81 -10.05 5.46 -11.07
N PRO A 82 -10.75 6.21 -10.21
CA PRO A 82 -10.53 6.16 -8.76
C PRO A 82 -10.74 4.74 -8.22
N SER A 83 -9.96 4.36 -7.20
CA SER A 83 -10.08 3.05 -6.57
C SER A 83 -9.99 3.13 -5.05
N SER A 84 -10.92 2.44 -4.39
CA SER A 84 -10.95 2.19 -2.94
C SER A 84 -10.59 0.74 -2.59
N ALA A 85 -10.32 -0.08 -3.61
CA ALA A 85 -10.22 -1.52 -3.50
C ALA A 85 -8.85 -1.98 -2.99
N LEU A 86 -8.86 -2.92 -2.06
CA LEU A 86 -7.70 -3.65 -1.58
C LEU A 86 -7.51 -4.91 -2.42
N TYR A 87 -6.33 -5.10 -2.95
CA TYR A 87 -5.93 -6.27 -3.73
C TYR A 87 -4.81 -7.02 -3.05
N HIS A 88 -4.74 -8.33 -3.28
CA HIS A 88 -3.57 -9.14 -2.91
C HIS A 88 -2.70 -9.42 -4.13
N SER A 89 -1.40 -9.66 -3.94
CA SER A 89 -0.48 -9.99 -5.04
C SER A 89 -0.77 -11.37 -5.63
N GLU A 90 -0.33 -11.62 -6.87
CA GLU A 90 -0.50 -12.93 -7.51
C GLU A 90 0.29 -14.04 -6.80
N LEU A 91 1.50 -13.71 -6.33
CA LEU A 91 2.46 -14.69 -5.79
C LEU A 91 2.29 -14.94 -4.28
N GLU A 92 1.89 -13.91 -3.53
CA GLU A 92 1.77 -13.97 -2.06
C GLU A 92 0.52 -13.20 -1.62
N LYS A 93 -0.49 -13.91 -1.10
CA LYS A 93 -1.80 -13.33 -0.75
C LYS A 93 -1.72 -12.36 0.43
N ARG A 94 -0.67 -12.42 1.26
CA ARG A 94 -0.43 -11.46 2.33
C ARG A 94 0.18 -10.15 1.84
N HIS A 95 0.62 -10.05 0.59
CA HIS A 95 1.11 -8.80 0.02
C HIS A 95 -0.07 -8.02 -0.55
N LEU A 96 -0.36 -6.86 0.04
CA LEU A 96 -1.59 -6.11 -0.18
C LEU A 96 -1.32 -4.70 -0.69
N ALA A 97 -2.21 -4.18 -1.52
CA ALA A 97 -2.15 -2.81 -2.01
C ALA A 97 -3.55 -2.23 -2.25
N THR A 98 -3.67 -0.93 -1.99
CA THR A 98 -4.80 -0.10 -2.40
C THR A 98 -4.18 1.04 -3.21
N PRO A 99 -4.24 1.01 -4.55
CA PRO A 99 -3.89 2.18 -5.35
C PRO A 99 -5.03 3.20 -5.30
N ASP A 100 -4.72 4.50 -5.43
CA ASP A 100 -5.75 5.54 -5.43
C ASP A 100 -6.54 5.57 -6.75
N GLY A 101 -5.96 4.99 -7.81
CA GLY A 101 -6.66 4.72 -9.05
C GLY A 101 -6.01 3.59 -9.85
N VAL A 102 -6.81 2.96 -10.71
CA VAL A 102 -6.41 1.84 -11.56
C VAL A 102 -7.18 1.88 -12.88
N THR A 103 -6.51 1.52 -13.97
CA THR A 103 -7.16 1.21 -15.24
C THR A 103 -6.33 0.21 -16.03
N THR A 104 -6.94 -0.39 -17.05
CA THR A 104 -6.27 -1.27 -18.02
C THR A 104 -6.24 -0.54 -19.36
N THR A 105 -5.06 -0.39 -19.96
CA THR A 105 -4.94 0.23 -21.29
C THR A 105 -5.56 -0.66 -22.37
N PRO A 106 -5.86 -0.14 -23.57
CA PRO A 106 -6.35 -0.94 -24.69
C PRO A 106 -5.45 -2.14 -25.05
N GLU A 107 -4.14 -2.03 -24.80
CA GLU A 107 -3.13 -3.06 -25.01
C GLU A 107 -3.08 -4.11 -23.88
N GLY A 108 -3.87 -3.94 -22.82
CA GLY A 108 -3.99 -4.87 -21.70
C GLY A 108 -3.05 -4.59 -20.52
N HIS A 109 -2.31 -3.48 -20.54
CA HIS A 109 -1.39 -3.12 -19.46
C HIS A 109 -2.14 -2.47 -18.29
N VAL A 110 -1.80 -2.86 -17.06
CA VAL A 110 -2.34 -2.20 -15.87
C VAL A 110 -1.52 -0.95 -15.57
N ILE A 111 -2.19 0.19 -15.38
CA ILE A 111 -1.59 1.44 -14.93
C ILE A 111 -2.32 1.95 -13.69
N LEU A 112 -1.58 2.59 -12.79
CA LEU A 112 -2.09 3.04 -11.49
C LEU A 112 -1.96 4.56 -11.36
N SER A 113 -2.64 5.14 -10.38
CA SER A 113 -2.34 6.46 -9.84
C SER A 113 -2.13 6.43 -8.33
N GLU A 114 -1.30 7.34 -7.84
CA GLU A 114 -1.04 7.57 -6.42
C GLU A 114 -1.11 9.08 -6.14
N ILE A 115 -2.01 9.48 -5.25
CA ILE A 115 -2.36 10.87 -4.97
C ILE A 115 -1.77 11.29 -3.62
N LYS A 116 -1.17 12.48 -3.58
CA LYS A 116 -0.66 13.08 -2.35
C LYS A 116 -1.05 14.54 -2.23
N THR A 117 -1.23 15.00 -1.00
CA THR A 117 -1.22 16.44 -0.68
C THR A 117 0.06 16.76 0.05
N THR A 118 0.63 17.94 -0.20
CA THR A 118 1.91 18.34 0.39
C THR A 118 1.92 19.81 0.77
N THR A 119 2.64 20.15 1.83
CA THR A 119 2.91 21.54 2.23
C THR A 119 4.20 22.08 1.62
N LYS A 120 4.93 21.24 0.89
CA LYS A 120 6.23 21.59 0.31
C LYS A 120 6.30 21.14 -1.14
N PRO A 121 6.92 21.95 -2.02
CA PRO A 121 7.17 21.54 -3.39
C PRO A 121 8.14 20.35 -3.41
N TRP A 122 7.93 19.45 -4.37
CA TRP A 122 8.83 18.31 -4.60
C TRP A 122 9.78 18.60 -5.75
N ARG A 123 11.09 18.57 -5.47
CA ARG A 123 12.11 18.54 -6.54
C ARG A 123 12.17 17.15 -7.20
N SER A 124 11.94 16.12 -6.39
CA SER A 124 11.82 14.72 -6.78
C SER A 124 10.83 14.03 -5.85
N VAL A 125 10.27 12.90 -6.30
CA VAL A 125 9.33 12.10 -5.50
C VAL A 125 10.07 11.52 -4.28
N PRO A 126 9.59 11.77 -3.05
CA PRO A 126 10.18 11.21 -1.84
C PRO A 126 10.35 9.68 -1.90
N ARG A 127 11.48 9.17 -1.38
CA ARG A 127 11.85 7.75 -1.52
C ARG A 127 10.83 6.79 -0.89
N ASN A 128 10.19 7.18 0.21
CA ASN A 128 9.14 6.38 0.84
C ASN A 128 7.90 6.23 -0.08
N TYR A 129 7.55 7.26 -0.85
CA TYR A 129 6.48 7.17 -1.84
C TYR A 129 6.91 6.34 -3.05
N MET A 130 8.17 6.42 -3.49
CA MET A 130 8.70 5.51 -4.52
C MET A 130 8.54 4.04 -4.11
N ARG A 131 8.84 3.69 -2.85
CA ARG A 131 8.63 2.33 -2.34
C ARG A 131 7.16 1.92 -2.32
N GLN A 132 6.26 2.85 -1.93
CA GLN A 132 4.82 2.61 -1.96
C GLN A 132 4.35 2.30 -3.40
N ILE A 133 4.79 3.10 -4.36
CA ILE A 133 4.45 3.00 -5.78
C ILE A 133 4.95 1.67 -6.36
N TRP A 134 6.24 1.35 -6.22
CA TRP A 134 6.79 0.09 -6.72
C TRP A 134 6.13 -1.12 -6.06
N TRP A 135 5.77 -1.03 -4.78
CA TRP A 135 5.01 -2.08 -4.12
C TRP A 135 3.61 -2.26 -4.73
N GLN A 136 2.86 -1.19 -4.97
CA GLN A 136 1.54 -1.27 -5.62
C GLN A 136 1.66 -1.84 -7.04
N GLN A 137 2.67 -1.44 -7.80
CA GLN A 137 2.95 -2.00 -9.13
C GLN A 137 3.23 -3.49 -9.06
N TYR A 138 4.05 -3.94 -8.11
CA TYR A 138 4.27 -5.37 -7.86
C TYR A 138 2.96 -6.09 -7.54
N VAL A 139 2.18 -5.58 -6.59
CA VAL A 139 0.94 -6.25 -6.16
C VAL A 139 -0.04 -6.36 -7.32
N LEU A 140 -0.27 -5.31 -8.11
CA LEU A 140 -1.26 -5.35 -9.19
C LEU A 140 -0.71 -5.85 -10.53
N GLY A 141 0.61 -6.00 -10.68
CA GLY A 141 1.23 -6.29 -11.98
C GLY A 141 1.20 -5.10 -12.93
N ALA A 142 1.27 -3.88 -12.39
CA ALA A 142 1.23 -2.65 -13.19
C ALA A 142 2.61 -2.28 -13.75
N GLU A 143 2.61 -1.68 -14.94
CA GLU A 143 3.83 -1.26 -15.65
C GLU A 143 4.36 0.11 -15.21
N ARG A 144 3.44 0.97 -14.77
CA ARG A 144 3.76 2.31 -14.27
C ARG A 144 2.65 2.88 -13.42
N THR A 145 2.99 3.92 -12.67
CA THR A 145 2.07 4.67 -11.83
C THR A 145 2.21 6.16 -12.10
N LEU A 146 1.09 6.85 -12.27
CA LEU A 146 1.04 8.30 -12.27
C LEU A 146 1.02 8.78 -10.82
N VAL A 147 2.13 9.32 -10.32
CA VAL A 147 2.10 10.03 -9.03
C VAL A 147 1.56 11.43 -9.29
N VAL A 148 0.59 11.84 -8.49
CA VAL A 148 -0.06 13.15 -8.58
C VAL A 148 0.01 13.80 -7.21
N TRP A 149 0.42 15.06 -7.15
CA TRP A 149 0.47 15.77 -5.89
C TRP A 149 -0.05 17.19 -6.00
N GLU A 150 -0.78 17.60 -4.97
CA GLU A 150 -1.28 18.95 -4.81
C GLU A 150 -0.54 19.65 -3.67
N GLU A 151 0.11 20.77 -3.98
CA GLU A 151 0.69 21.63 -2.97
C GLU A 151 -0.39 22.52 -2.35
N HIS A 152 -0.39 22.64 -1.03
CA HIS A 152 -1.32 23.49 -0.30
C HIS A 152 -0.62 24.36 0.74
N LYS A 153 -1.14 25.56 0.96
CA LYS A 153 -0.77 26.47 2.04
C LYS A 153 -2.00 26.71 2.93
N ASN A 154 -1.88 26.48 4.22
CA ASN A 154 -2.99 26.58 5.18
C ASN A 154 -4.24 25.79 4.72
N PHE A 155 -4.03 24.58 4.19
CA PHE A 155 -5.08 23.69 3.67
C PHE A 155 -5.88 24.23 2.47
N VAL A 156 -5.30 25.17 1.72
CA VAL A 156 -5.80 25.70 0.45
C VAL A 156 -4.80 25.36 -0.67
N PRO A 157 -5.23 24.77 -1.80
CA PRO A 157 -4.36 24.50 -2.94
C PRO A 157 -3.64 25.76 -3.42
N VAL A 158 -2.36 25.62 -3.81
CA VAL A 158 -1.53 26.74 -4.30
C VAL A 158 -1.74 26.98 -5.81
N SER A 159 -2.17 25.96 -6.54
CA SER A 159 -2.42 25.99 -7.98
C SER A 159 -3.80 25.41 -8.29
N ASP A 160 -4.36 25.79 -9.43
CA ASP A 160 -5.66 25.29 -9.91
C ASP A 160 -5.61 23.79 -10.28
N GLU A 161 -4.45 23.32 -10.72
CA GLU A 161 -4.22 21.92 -11.10
C GLU A 161 -3.08 21.29 -10.27
N PRO A 162 -3.17 19.99 -9.96
CA PRO A 162 -2.09 19.26 -9.32
C PRO A 162 -0.92 19.03 -10.29
N LEU A 163 0.26 18.77 -9.73
CA LEU A 163 1.42 18.34 -10.49
C LEU A 163 1.44 16.81 -10.61
N CYS A 164 1.98 16.27 -11.69
CA CYS A 164 2.06 14.82 -11.87
C CYS A 164 3.38 14.36 -12.51
N ARG A 165 3.73 13.08 -12.30
CA ARG A 165 4.88 12.42 -12.94
C ARG A 165 4.62 10.92 -13.08
N TRP A 166 5.00 10.35 -14.23
CA TRP A 166 5.03 8.90 -14.42
C TRP A 166 6.24 8.28 -13.72
N ILE A 167 6.00 7.18 -13.02
CA ILE A 167 7.01 6.34 -12.40
C ILE A 167 6.90 4.95 -13.00
N ASP A 168 7.92 4.57 -13.75
CA ASP A 168 8.00 3.24 -14.37
C ASP A 168 8.38 2.18 -13.35
N ARG A 169 7.99 0.95 -13.67
CA ARG A 169 8.31 -0.24 -12.92
C ARG A 169 9.82 -0.49 -12.87
N ASP A 170 10.32 -0.71 -11.65
CA ASP A 170 11.72 -1.05 -11.39
C ASP A 170 11.78 -2.41 -10.67
N GLU A 171 12.09 -3.46 -11.43
CA GLU A 171 12.13 -4.83 -10.90
C GLU A 171 13.22 -5.03 -9.84
N ALA A 172 14.33 -4.28 -9.92
CA ALA A 172 15.41 -4.39 -8.95
C ALA A 172 14.99 -3.81 -7.60
N GLU A 173 14.27 -2.69 -7.59
CA GLU A 173 13.70 -2.13 -6.36
C GLU A 173 12.53 -2.97 -5.84
N ILE A 174 11.65 -3.46 -6.72
CA ILE A 174 10.56 -4.37 -6.34
C ILE A 174 11.11 -5.62 -5.65
N THR A 175 12.13 -6.25 -6.21
CA THR A 175 12.75 -7.46 -5.63
C THR A 175 13.25 -7.22 -4.21
N LYS A 176 13.90 -6.06 -3.96
CA LYS A 176 14.36 -5.68 -2.62
C LYS A 176 13.19 -5.50 -1.65
N LEU A 177 12.12 -4.84 -2.09
CA LEU A 177 10.94 -4.59 -1.24
C LEU A 177 10.20 -5.87 -0.89
N VAL A 178 10.07 -6.81 -1.84
CA VAL A 178 9.51 -8.13 -1.60
C VAL A 178 10.33 -8.91 -0.58
N GLY A 179 11.67 -8.86 -0.68
CA GLY A 179 12.56 -9.44 0.35
C GLY A 179 12.30 -8.87 1.74
N LEU A 180 12.27 -7.54 1.88
CA LEU A 180 12.00 -6.87 3.16
C LEU A 180 10.60 -7.18 3.72
N ALA A 181 9.60 -7.32 2.85
CA ALA A 181 8.25 -7.70 3.26
C ALA A 181 8.18 -9.14 3.76
N ASN A 182 8.91 -10.06 3.11
CA ASN A 182 9.03 -11.45 3.57
C ASN A 182 9.77 -11.53 4.91
N ASP A 183 10.82 -10.74 5.12
CA ASP A 183 11.50 -10.66 6.41
C ASP A 183 10.56 -10.15 7.51
N LEU A 184 9.70 -9.18 7.20
CA LEU A 184 8.66 -8.71 8.12
C LEU A 184 7.63 -9.80 8.44
N ILE A 185 7.21 -10.59 7.45
CA ILE A 185 6.32 -11.76 7.68
C ILE A 185 7.00 -12.77 8.60
N ASN A 186 8.26 -13.11 8.36
CA ASN A 186 9.02 -14.04 9.18
C ASN A 186 9.16 -13.55 10.61
N GLU A 187 9.40 -12.25 10.79
CA GLU A 187 9.49 -11.65 12.11
C GLU A 187 8.15 -11.67 12.86
N LEU A 188 7.04 -11.41 12.17
CA LEU A 188 5.70 -11.52 12.74
C LEU A 188 5.39 -12.96 13.17
N HIS A 189 5.73 -13.95 12.33
CA HIS A 189 5.61 -15.36 12.69
C HIS A 189 6.46 -15.70 13.93
N ARG A 190 7.72 -15.27 13.99
CA ARG A 190 8.61 -15.52 15.13
C ARG A 190 8.05 -14.97 16.45
N ARG A 191 7.40 -13.80 16.42
CA ARG A 191 6.80 -13.16 17.62
C ARG A 191 5.47 -13.74 18.06
N THR A 192 4.73 -14.34 17.14
CA THR A 192 3.38 -14.87 17.40
C THR A 192 3.37 -16.39 17.55
N PHE A 193 4.44 -17.07 17.17
CA PHE A 193 4.61 -18.49 17.39
C PHE A 193 4.69 -18.81 18.88
N ILE A 194 3.72 -19.58 19.37
CA ILE A 194 3.72 -20.14 20.72
C ILE A 194 4.23 -21.59 20.57
N PRO A 195 5.45 -21.92 21.03
CA PRO A 195 5.88 -23.31 21.06
C PRO A 195 4.99 -24.10 22.03
N MET A 196 4.65 -25.34 21.65
CA MET A 196 3.93 -26.25 22.53
C MET A 196 4.79 -26.52 23.78
N PRO A 197 4.19 -26.55 25.00
CA PRO A 197 4.93 -26.97 26.18
C PRO A 197 5.43 -28.41 26.01
N GLU A 198 6.64 -28.70 26.51
CA GLU A 198 7.16 -30.07 26.57
C GLU A 198 6.13 -31.00 27.26
N GLY A 199 5.84 -32.15 26.66
CA GLY A 199 4.82 -33.11 27.13
C GLY A 199 3.46 -33.05 26.43
N TYR A 200 3.23 -32.10 25.51
CA TYR A 200 2.01 -32.00 24.68
C TYR A 200 2.25 -32.33 23.20
N GLU A 201 3.29 -33.11 22.88
CA GLU A 201 3.73 -33.49 21.53
C GLU A 201 2.65 -34.25 20.71
N HIS A 202 1.62 -34.78 21.38
CA HIS A 202 0.51 -35.50 20.78
C HIS A 202 -0.68 -34.60 20.40
N LEU A 203 -0.64 -33.31 20.74
CA LEU A 203 -1.63 -32.32 20.32
C LEU A 203 -1.08 -31.55 19.11
N GLU A 204 -1.93 -31.30 18.12
CA GLU A 204 -1.53 -30.42 17.02
C GLU A 204 -1.16 -29.03 17.59
N PRO A 205 -0.07 -28.41 17.10
CA PRO A 205 0.30 -27.08 17.53
C PRO A 205 -0.88 -26.13 17.35
N ILE A 206 -1.20 -25.38 18.40
CA ILE A 206 -2.21 -24.32 18.29
C ILE A 206 -1.65 -23.34 17.26
N ALA A 207 -2.28 -23.30 16.08
CA ALA A 207 -1.91 -22.34 15.05
C ALA A 207 -1.86 -20.96 15.73
N PRO A 208 -0.79 -20.17 15.51
CA PRO A 208 -0.71 -18.84 16.09
C PRO A 208 -2.02 -18.13 15.78
N TYR A 209 -2.56 -17.41 16.75
CA TYR A 209 -3.70 -16.54 16.52
C TYR A 209 -3.33 -15.68 15.32
N ALA A 210 -3.87 -16.01 14.15
CA ALA A 210 -3.54 -15.28 12.94
C ALA A 210 -4.03 -13.85 13.19
N PRO A 211 -3.13 -12.85 13.32
CA PRO A 211 -3.56 -11.48 13.54
C PRO A 211 -4.38 -11.00 12.34
#